data_AF-A0AAV9X8R9-F1
#
_entry.id   AF-A0AAV9X8R9-F1
#
_cell.length_a   1.000
_cell.length_b   1.000
_cell.length_c   1.000
_cell.angle_alpha   90.00
_cell.angle_beta   90.00
_cell.angle_gamma   90.00
#
_symmetry.space_group_name_H-M   'P 1'
#
loop_
_entity.id
_entity.type
_entity.pdbx_description
1 polymer ?
#
loop_
_entity_poly.entity_id
_entity_poly.type
_entity_poly.pdbx_seq_one_letter_code
_entity_poly.pdbx_strand_id
1 'polypeptide(L)'
;MPADCEKTETTLHFLATTSNMRVDFPDQIIVDAIGKHRENIKNINYTIWNNPELAGQEKTAHDTICDYFESLGQDYAVTRHAYNIDTSFLIQGTILPSPSRFASPRPPTVIFNAEYDALPNMKIEGGTDSIERKPAHACGHNLISSASIAAFIACWEALKQSGSPGCVRLLGTPAEERGGGKLSLLKAGAYIDVDACVMAHPGPLVSDDSLKSCAITSSLASKRIVAGFSGVAAHAGLAPWEGRNALDALVNSYVSIATLRQQLLPSQRINGIITNGGKATNIIPDQARAEFSVRAENRKDLEDLCQKMIHCFEAGAMATGCSVQVDNNRAAYWNLVSNDVLCKEYTRQMNKFDSKTVYSYPGVSDMPGAATDQGNVSYFLPAMEAAFFIESNGAVNHTPKFADAAGTEDAFNRALEVGKGLAGLAFEVLTNQPFRQEVKKSFEQVILTKAEDQMRINSFNSSITRASIESLLLSSMPTLIPLYKEEKISSEQAMGALMATDTNFRSI
;
A
#
# COMPACT_ATOMS: atom_id res chain seq x y z
N MET A 1 64.65 -41.72 -35.57
CA MET A 1 64.28 -40.31 -35.85
C MET A 1 63.35 -40.31 -37.05
N PRO A 2 62.21 -39.61 -37.06
CA PRO A 2 61.36 -39.02 -35.99
C PRO A 2 60.22 -40.01 -35.61
N ALA A 3 59.49 -40.00 -34.48
CA ALA A 3 58.83 -38.98 -33.65
C ALA A 3 57.52 -38.44 -34.25
N ASP A 4 56.42 -39.18 -34.08
CA ASP A 4 55.05 -38.67 -34.18
C ASP A 4 54.32 -38.86 -32.85
N CYS A 5 53.64 -37.79 -32.46
CA CYS A 5 53.08 -37.53 -31.13
C CYS A 5 51.58 -37.82 -31.16
N GLU A 6 51.14 -38.91 -30.51
CA GLU A 6 49.71 -39.16 -30.24
C GLU A 6 49.25 -38.28 -29.07
N LYS A 7 48.35 -37.33 -29.36
CA LYS A 7 47.52 -36.66 -28.36
C LYS A 7 46.17 -37.35 -28.32
N THR A 8 45.85 -37.96 -27.18
CA THR A 8 44.53 -38.47 -26.84
C THR A 8 43.59 -37.31 -26.47
N GLU A 9 42.65 -36.98 -27.36
CA GLU A 9 41.53 -36.10 -27.02
C GLU A 9 40.52 -36.87 -26.17
N THR A 10 40.38 -36.42 -24.92
CA THR A 10 39.33 -36.89 -24.01
C THR A 10 38.07 -36.08 -24.31
N THR A 11 37.09 -36.67 -24.98
CA THR A 11 35.80 -36.04 -25.26
C THR A 11 34.99 -35.94 -23.96
N LEU A 12 35.10 -34.80 -23.27
CA LEU A 12 34.15 -34.38 -22.25
C LEU A 12 32.82 -34.06 -22.93
N HIS A 13 31.84 -34.94 -22.77
CA HIS A 13 30.45 -34.64 -23.05
C HIS A 13 30.01 -33.46 -22.16
N PHE A 14 30.00 -32.25 -22.72
CA PHE A 14 29.26 -31.13 -22.17
C PHE A 14 27.78 -31.49 -22.23
N LEU A 15 27.21 -31.84 -21.08
CA LEU A 15 25.77 -31.87 -20.89
C LEU A 15 25.22 -30.49 -21.26
N ALA A 16 24.29 -30.49 -22.21
CA ALA A 16 23.59 -29.31 -22.67
C ALA A 16 23.11 -28.48 -21.47
N THR A 17 23.53 -27.23 -21.45
CA THR A 17 22.94 -26.19 -20.61
C THR A 17 21.44 -26.22 -20.80
N THR A 18 20.71 -26.39 -19.70
CA THR A 18 19.25 -26.22 -19.64
C THR A 18 18.91 -24.90 -20.31
N SER A 19 18.26 -24.95 -21.47
CA SER A 19 17.73 -23.76 -22.13
C SER A 19 16.79 -23.08 -21.15
N ASN A 20 17.00 -21.77 -20.93
CA ASN A 20 16.06 -20.88 -20.27
C ASN A 20 14.79 -20.80 -21.13
N MET A 21 13.93 -21.82 -21.08
CA MET A 21 12.60 -21.73 -21.68
C MET A 21 11.73 -20.93 -20.72
N ARG A 22 11.43 -19.68 -21.11
CA ARG A 22 10.24 -18.99 -20.61
C ARG A 22 9.08 -19.93 -20.86
N VAL A 23 8.32 -20.30 -19.82
CA VAL A 23 7.07 -21.02 -20.03
C VAL A 23 6.20 -20.13 -20.89
N ASP A 24 5.79 -20.63 -22.06
CA ASP A 24 5.00 -19.83 -22.99
C ASP A 24 3.75 -19.33 -22.27
N PHE A 25 3.63 -18.02 -22.29
CA PHE A 25 2.69 -17.29 -21.49
C PHE A 25 1.27 -17.53 -22.01
N PRO A 26 0.31 -17.99 -21.19
CA PRO A 26 -0.98 -18.37 -21.69
C PRO A 26 -1.94 -17.17 -21.77
N ASP A 27 -1.63 -16.19 -22.64
CA ASP A 27 -2.43 -14.96 -22.84
C ASP A 27 -3.93 -15.29 -22.99
N GLN A 28 -4.24 -16.34 -23.76
CA GLN A 28 -5.61 -16.79 -23.99
C GLN A 28 -6.28 -17.33 -22.71
N ILE A 29 -5.55 -18.07 -21.85
CA ILE A 29 -6.12 -18.61 -20.60
C ILE A 29 -6.46 -17.47 -19.64
N ILE A 30 -5.62 -16.44 -19.57
CA ILE A 30 -5.89 -15.25 -18.76
C ILE A 30 -7.17 -14.56 -19.25
N VAL A 31 -7.31 -14.37 -20.57
CA VAL A 31 -8.51 -13.76 -21.17
C VAL A 31 -9.75 -14.60 -20.92
N ASP A 32 -9.66 -15.92 -21.14
CA ASP A 32 -10.78 -16.85 -20.98
C ASP A 32 -11.21 -16.99 -19.53
N ALA A 33 -10.26 -17.04 -18.58
CA ALA A 33 -10.54 -17.08 -17.16
C ALA A 33 -11.29 -15.82 -16.70
N ILE A 34 -10.83 -14.64 -17.08
CA ILE A 34 -11.53 -13.39 -16.76
C ILE A 34 -12.91 -13.35 -17.42
N GLY A 35 -13.02 -13.77 -18.68
CA GLY A 35 -14.29 -13.85 -19.41
C GLY A 35 -15.30 -14.76 -18.72
N LYS A 36 -14.88 -15.95 -18.29
CA LYS A 36 -15.70 -16.93 -17.55
C LYS A 36 -16.24 -16.38 -16.23
N HIS A 37 -15.44 -15.60 -15.52
CA HIS A 37 -15.79 -15.09 -14.20
C HIS A 37 -16.34 -13.65 -14.22
N ARG A 38 -16.38 -12.99 -15.40
CA ARG A 38 -16.74 -11.58 -15.58
C ARG A 38 -18.01 -11.16 -14.84
N GLU A 39 -19.12 -11.86 -15.05
CA GLU A 39 -20.41 -11.48 -14.46
C GLU A 39 -20.40 -11.59 -12.94
N ASN A 40 -19.67 -12.56 -12.37
CA ASN A 40 -19.52 -12.66 -10.92
C ASN A 40 -18.67 -11.51 -10.37
N ILE A 41 -17.55 -11.19 -11.01
CA ILE A 41 -16.71 -10.04 -10.61
C ILE A 41 -17.50 -8.73 -10.74
N LYS A 42 -18.34 -8.60 -11.78
CA LYS A 42 -19.23 -7.46 -11.96
C LYS A 42 -20.27 -7.35 -10.84
N ASN A 43 -20.87 -8.46 -10.43
CA ASN A 43 -21.81 -8.49 -9.31
C ASN A 43 -21.12 -8.12 -7.99
N ILE A 44 -19.89 -8.58 -7.75
CA ILE A 44 -19.08 -8.16 -6.61
C ILE A 44 -18.82 -6.65 -6.66
N ASN A 45 -18.31 -6.14 -7.78
CA ASN A 45 -18.05 -4.71 -7.99
C ASN A 45 -19.30 -3.85 -7.74
N TYR A 46 -20.44 -4.26 -8.30
CA TYR A 46 -21.72 -3.58 -8.14
C TYR A 46 -22.19 -3.61 -6.68
N THR A 47 -22.02 -4.73 -5.99
CA THR A 47 -22.39 -4.87 -4.58
C THR A 47 -21.55 -3.96 -3.70
N ILE A 48 -20.22 -3.96 -3.87
CA ILE A 48 -19.30 -3.09 -3.14
C ILE A 48 -19.63 -1.62 -3.43
N TRP A 49 -19.75 -1.25 -4.70
CA TRP A 49 -20.00 0.15 -5.09
C TRP A 49 -21.33 0.71 -4.54
N ASN A 50 -22.39 -0.10 -4.51
CA ASN A 50 -23.69 0.33 -3.97
C ASN A 50 -23.81 0.26 -2.45
N ASN A 51 -22.90 -0.43 -1.76
CA ASN A 51 -22.88 -0.57 -0.30
C ASN A 51 -21.56 -0.05 0.28
N PRO A 52 -21.27 1.26 0.14
CA PRO A 52 -20.00 1.82 0.58
C PRO A 52 -19.86 1.76 2.10
N GLU A 53 -18.85 1.04 2.56
CA GLU A 53 -18.54 0.83 3.98
C GLU A 53 -17.24 1.53 4.37
N LEU A 54 -17.22 2.20 5.52
CA LEU A 54 -16.06 2.96 5.97
C LEU A 54 -14.94 2.03 6.47
N ALA A 55 -13.73 2.59 6.57
CA ALA A 55 -12.55 1.93 7.15
C ALA A 55 -12.87 1.13 8.44
N GLY A 56 -12.62 -0.19 8.40
CA GLY A 56 -12.85 -1.16 9.48
C GLY A 56 -14.30 -1.65 9.61
N GLN A 57 -15.19 -1.29 8.68
CA GLN A 57 -16.63 -1.66 8.70
C GLN A 57 -17.06 -2.40 7.43
N GLU A 58 -16.12 -2.81 6.58
CA GLU A 58 -16.30 -3.34 5.22
C GLU A 58 -16.79 -4.79 5.18
N LYS A 59 -17.86 -5.08 5.93
CA LYS A 59 -18.41 -6.44 6.09
C LYS A 59 -19.06 -6.95 4.82
N THR A 60 -19.84 -6.11 4.15
CA THR A 60 -20.50 -6.45 2.88
C THR A 60 -19.48 -6.78 1.82
N ALA A 61 -18.43 -5.96 1.68
CA ALA A 61 -17.35 -6.24 0.73
C ALA A 61 -16.61 -7.55 1.06
N HIS A 62 -16.21 -7.72 2.33
CA HIS A 62 -15.57 -8.94 2.82
C HIS A 62 -16.39 -10.20 2.54
N ASP A 63 -17.65 -10.21 2.98
CA ASP A 63 -18.51 -11.39 2.89
C ASP A 63 -18.84 -11.71 1.43
N THR A 64 -19.15 -10.71 0.61
CA THR A 64 -19.46 -10.90 -0.81
C THR A 64 -18.31 -11.56 -1.57
N ILE A 65 -17.05 -11.13 -1.31
CA ILE A 65 -15.88 -11.72 -1.95
C ILE A 65 -15.65 -13.15 -1.44
N CYS A 66 -15.70 -13.37 -0.13
CA CYS A 66 -15.48 -14.69 0.46
C CYS A 66 -16.55 -15.70 0.02
N ASP A 67 -17.83 -15.32 0.05
CA ASP A 67 -18.97 -16.15 -0.39
C ASP A 67 -18.76 -16.63 -1.82
N TYR A 68 -18.32 -15.73 -2.71
CA TYR A 68 -18.06 -16.08 -4.09
C TYR A 68 -16.96 -17.14 -4.22
N PHE A 69 -15.81 -16.96 -3.57
CA PHE A 69 -14.73 -17.94 -3.68
C PHE A 69 -15.03 -19.26 -2.97
N GLU A 70 -15.78 -19.25 -1.88
CA GLU A 70 -16.31 -20.47 -1.25
C GLU A 70 -17.27 -21.22 -2.18
N SER A 71 -18.07 -20.49 -2.98
CA SER A 71 -18.96 -21.09 -3.98
C SER A 71 -18.22 -21.78 -5.13
N LEU A 72 -16.96 -21.40 -5.40
CA LEU A 72 -16.12 -22.04 -6.42
C LEU A 72 -15.52 -23.39 -5.96
N GLY A 73 -15.70 -23.78 -4.69
CA GLY A 73 -15.32 -25.10 -4.17
C GLY A 73 -13.85 -25.23 -3.73
N GLN A 74 -13.33 -26.47 -3.71
CA GLN A 74 -12.02 -26.82 -3.12
C GLN A 74 -10.79 -26.27 -3.88
N ASP A 75 -10.98 -25.55 -4.98
CA ASP A 75 -9.89 -24.92 -5.76
C ASP A 75 -9.17 -23.82 -4.98
N TYR A 76 -9.82 -23.27 -3.95
CA TYR A 76 -9.31 -22.18 -3.14
C TYR A 76 -9.41 -22.50 -1.65
N ALA A 77 -8.35 -22.22 -0.90
CA ALA A 77 -8.44 -22.12 0.54
C ALA A 77 -8.81 -20.68 0.92
N VAL A 78 -10.01 -20.52 1.48
CA VAL A 78 -10.56 -19.24 1.94
C VAL A 78 -10.42 -19.15 3.46
N THR A 79 -9.79 -18.08 3.92
CA THR A 79 -9.69 -17.72 5.34
C THR A 79 -10.35 -16.37 5.54
N ARG A 80 -11.56 -16.36 6.08
CA ARG A 80 -12.23 -15.14 6.56
C ARG A 80 -11.53 -14.57 7.79
N HIS A 81 -11.67 -13.27 8.01
CA HIS A 81 -11.12 -12.57 9.17
C HIS A 81 -9.60 -12.84 9.35
N ALA A 82 -8.88 -12.92 8.23
CA ALA A 82 -7.51 -13.40 8.20
C ALA A 82 -6.61 -12.50 9.06
N TYR A 83 -5.68 -13.11 9.80
CA TYR A 83 -4.78 -12.37 10.69
C TYR A 83 -5.48 -11.59 11.82
N ASN A 84 -6.66 -12.05 12.24
CA ASN A 84 -7.44 -11.48 13.35
C ASN A 84 -7.83 -10.01 13.09
N ILE A 85 -8.17 -9.69 11.84
CA ILE A 85 -8.72 -8.41 11.43
C ILE A 85 -10.12 -8.69 10.88
N ASP A 86 -11.15 -8.09 11.46
CA ASP A 86 -12.55 -8.44 11.24
C ASP A 86 -13.01 -8.35 9.78
N THR A 87 -12.40 -7.47 8.98
CA THR A 87 -12.82 -7.26 7.59
C THR A 87 -11.72 -7.59 6.59
N SER A 88 -10.69 -8.35 6.98
CA SER A 88 -9.68 -8.90 6.06
C SER A 88 -10.00 -10.35 5.68
N PHE A 89 -9.46 -10.80 4.56
CA PHE A 89 -9.54 -12.20 4.14
C PHE A 89 -8.26 -12.63 3.44
N LEU A 90 -8.01 -13.93 3.39
CA LEU A 90 -6.96 -14.52 2.56
C LEU A 90 -7.57 -15.64 1.71
N ILE A 91 -7.42 -15.53 0.40
CA ILE A 91 -7.86 -16.55 -0.55
C ILE A 91 -6.62 -17.02 -1.30
N GLN A 92 -6.37 -18.34 -1.31
CA GLN A 92 -5.14 -18.88 -1.87
C GLN A 92 -5.39 -20.10 -2.76
N GLY A 93 -4.67 -20.14 -3.88
CA GLY A 93 -4.46 -21.33 -4.72
C GLY A 93 -2.99 -21.72 -4.64
N THR A 94 -2.69 -23.01 -4.52
CA THR A 94 -1.30 -23.49 -4.40
C THR A 94 -1.05 -24.78 -5.15
N ILE A 95 0.01 -24.81 -5.95
CA ILE A 95 0.62 -26.02 -6.51
C ILE A 95 1.96 -26.21 -5.79
N LEU A 96 2.06 -27.28 -5.00
CA LEU A 96 3.28 -27.58 -4.27
C LEU A 96 4.37 -28.10 -5.21
N PRO A 97 5.65 -27.72 -4.98
CA PRO A 97 6.75 -28.34 -5.70
C PRO A 97 6.85 -29.83 -5.33
N SER A 98 7.30 -30.65 -6.29
CA SER A 98 7.58 -32.06 -6.02
C SER A 98 8.57 -32.18 -4.85
N PRO A 99 8.24 -32.95 -3.80
CA PRO A 99 9.13 -33.10 -2.65
C PRO A 99 10.47 -33.69 -3.12
N SER A 100 11.57 -33.01 -2.78
CA SER A 100 12.92 -33.56 -3.00
C SER A 100 13.36 -34.33 -1.76
N ARG A 101 14.28 -35.28 -1.91
CA ARG A 101 14.82 -36.07 -0.78
C ARG A 101 15.56 -35.23 0.27
N PHE A 102 15.89 -33.98 -0.03
CA PHE A 102 16.74 -33.12 0.78
C PHE A 102 16.09 -31.80 1.21
N ALA A 103 14.94 -31.43 0.62
CA ALA A 103 14.19 -30.23 0.97
C ALA A 103 12.74 -30.29 0.47
N SER A 104 11.82 -29.71 1.24
CA SER A 104 10.50 -29.29 0.78
C SER A 104 10.55 -27.78 0.54
N PRO A 105 10.96 -27.31 -0.65
CA PRO A 105 11.06 -25.87 -0.91
C PRO A 105 9.68 -25.22 -0.85
N ARG A 106 9.58 -24.01 -0.29
CA ARG A 106 8.34 -23.24 -0.35
C ARG A 106 8.01 -22.91 -1.82
N PRO A 107 6.74 -22.95 -2.23
CA PRO A 107 6.38 -22.46 -3.56
C PRO A 107 6.68 -20.96 -3.67
N PRO A 108 7.12 -20.47 -4.84
CA PRO A 108 7.10 -19.04 -5.14
C PRO A 108 5.70 -18.48 -4.87
N THR A 109 5.60 -17.30 -4.27
CA THR A 109 4.33 -16.74 -3.80
C THR A 109 4.15 -15.30 -4.23
N VAL A 110 2.99 -14.98 -4.83
CA VAL A 110 2.58 -13.60 -5.17
C VAL A 110 1.27 -13.25 -4.48
N ILE A 111 1.21 -12.05 -3.92
CA ILE A 111 -0.02 -11.47 -3.35
C ILE A 111 -0.58 -10.39 -4.28
N PHE A 112 -1.90 -10.43 -4.48
CA PHE A 112 -2.72 -9.32 -4.96
C PHE A 112 -3.44 -8.68 -3.78
N ASN A 113 -3.22 -7.39 -3.54
CA ASN A 113 -3.98 -6.65 -2.52
C ASN A 113 -5.32 -6.18 -3.10
N ALA A 114 -6.42 -6.42 -2.38
CA ALA A 114 -7.75 -5.96 -2.73
C ALA A 114 -8.26 -4.98 -1.67
N GLU A 115 -8.40 -3.72 -2.03
CA GLU A 115 -8.98 -2.67 -1.19
C GLU A 115 -10.47 -2.50 -1.46
N TYR A 116 -11.24 -2.13 -0.45
CA TYR A 116 -12.70 -2.03 -0.55
C TYR A 116 -13.34 -1.14 0.52
N ASP A 117 -12.57 -0.25 1.17
CA ASP A 117 -13.14 0.77 2.05
C ASP A 117 -13.60 2.01 1.27
N ALA A 118 -14.54 2.74 1.85
CA ALA A 118 -15.15 3.93 1.27
C ALA A 118 -14.80 5.19 2.08
N LEU A 119 -15.03 6.34 1.44
CA LEU A 119 -14.82 7.64 2.04
C LEU A 119 -16.13 8.22 2.59
N PRO A 120 -16.11 8.89 3.76
CA PRO A 120 -17.30 9.52 4.32
C PRO A 120 -17.68 10.77 3.53
N ASN A 121 -18.98 11.06 3.45
CA ASN A 121 -19.55 12.28 2.88
C ASN A 121 -19.23 12.52 1.39
N MET A 122 -19.08 11.46 0.61
CA MET A 122 -18.73 11.52 -0.81
C MET A 122 -19.92 11.37 -1.76
N LYS A 123 -21.10 11.02 -1.27
CA LYS A 123 -22.34 11.08 -2.06
C LYS A 123 -23.23 12.19 -1.51
N ILE A 124 -23.76 13.02 -2.40
CA ILE A 124 -24.69 14.10 -2.06
C ILE A 124 -26.06 13.71 -2.61
N GLU A 125 -27.01 13.51 -1.71
CA GLU A 125 -28.41 13.23 -2.05
C GLU A 125 -29.32 14.28 -1.37
N GLY A 126 -30.51 14.47 -1.93
CA GLY A 126 -31.50 15.44 -1.42
C GLY A 126 -31.57 16.75 -2.20
N GLY A 127 -32.62 17.53 -1.94
CA GLY A 127 -32.89 18.83 -2.56
C GLY A 127 -32.27 20.02 -1.82
N THR A 128 -32.66 21.24 -2.17
CA THR A 128 -32.17 22.49 -1.54
C THR A 128 -32.38 22.55 -0.03
N ASP A 129 -33.39 21.83 0.47
CA ASP A 129 -33.87 21.97 1.85
C ASP A 129 -33.22 20.96 2.82
N SER A 130 -32.57 19.91 2.30
CA SER A 130 -31.82 18.94 3.10
C SER A 130 -30.75 18.26 2.25
N ILE A 131 -29.48 18.55 2.53
CA ILE A 131 -28.35 17.83 1.94
C ILE A 131 -28.03 16.63 2.82
N GLU A 132 -28.30 15.44 2.33
CA GLU A 132 -27.83 14.19 2.94
C GLU A 132 -26.47 13.85 2.34
N ARG A 133 -25.49 13.58 3.21
CA ARG A 133 -24.15 13.14 2.79
C ARG A 133 -23.95 11.69 3.20
N LYS A 134 -23.68 10.82 2.22
CA LYS A 134 -23.45 9.39 2.44
C LYS A 134 -22.01 9.00 2.06
N PRO A 135 -21.49 7.88 2.58
CA PRO A 135 -20.24 7.30 2.09
C PRO A 135 -20.30 6.97 0.60
N ALA A 136 -19.15 6.94 -0.06
CA ALA A 136 -19.01 6.44 -1.44
C ALA A 136 -17.57 6.01 -1.73
N HIS A 137 -17.38 5.12 -2.72
CA HIS A 137 -16.05 4.74 -3.22
C HIS A 137 -15.45 5.82 -4.13
N ALA A 138 -15.25 7.03 -3.60
CA ALA A 138 -14.67 8.15 -4.34
C ALA A 138 -13.16 8.01 -4.62
N CYS A 139 -12.51 6.97 -4.11
CA CYS A 139 -11.14 6.60 -4.48
C CYS A 139 -11.10 5.40 -5.46
N GLY A 140 -12.25 4.78 -5.75
CA GLY A 140 -12.38 3.67 -6.70
C GLY A 140 -11.96 2.30 -6.15
N HIS A 141 -12.01 2.07 -4.84
CA HIS A 141 -11.58 0.81 -4.21
C HIS A 141 -12.38 -0.41 -4.72
N ASN A 142 -13.63 -0.24 -5.13
CA ASN A 142 -14.40 -1.28 -5.83
C ASN A 142 -13.69 -1.79 -7.11
N LEU A 143 -13.01 -0.90 -7.85
CA LEU A 143 -12.23 -1.25 -9.03
C LEU A 143 -10.89 -1.89 -8.68
N ILE A 144 -10.24 -1.47 -7.59
CA ILE A 144 -9.01 -2.11 -7.07
C ILE A 144 -9.31 -3.57 -6.73
N SER A 145 -10.39 -3.81 -5.97
CA SER A 145 -10.89 -5.17 -5.69
C SER A 145 -11.14 -5.96 -6.97
N SER A 146 -11.83 -5.36 -7.95
CA SER A 146 -12.14 -6.03 -9.22
C SER A 146 -10.89 -6.42 -10.02
N ALA A 147 -9.91 -5.53 -10.12
CA ALA A 147 -8.65 -5.79 -10.81
C ALA A 147 -7.86 -6.91 -10.11
N SER A 148 -7.79 -6.89 -8.78
CA SER A 148 -7.08 -7.91 -7.99
C SER A 148 -7.77 -9.28 -8.03
N ILE A 149 -9.10 -9.33 -7.97
CA ILE A 149 -9.88 -10.57 -8.14
C ILE A 149 -9.65 -11.17 -9.53
N ALA A 150 -9.75 -10.34 -10.58
CA ALA A 150 -9.50 -10.77 -11.96
C ALA A 150 -8.07 -11.30 -12.13
N ALA A 151 -7.09 -10.59 -11.58
CA ALA A 151 -5.68 -10.99 -11.63
C ALA A 151 -5.42 -12.32 -10.91
N PHE A 152 -5.98 -12.46 -9.71
CA PHE A 152 -5.86 -13.67 -8.89
C PHE A 152 -6.41 -14.91 -9.62
N ILE A 153 -7.65 -14.83 -10.11
CA ILE A 153 -8.31 -15.95 -10.81
C ILE A 153 -7.52 -16.33 -12.06
N ALA A 154 -7.17 -15.35 -12.89
CA ALA A 154 -6.47 -15.59 -14.14
C ALA A 154 -5.06 -16.17 -13.93
N CYS A 155 -4.32 -15.67 -12.94
CA CYS A 155 -3.01 -16.21 -12.58
C CYS A 155 -3.12 -17.65 -12.06
N TRP A 156 -4.14 -17.94 -11.25
CA TRP A 156 -4.38 -19.29 -10.73
C TRP A 156 -4.69 -20.29 -11.84
N GLU A 157 -5.59 -19.94 -12.77
CA GLU A 157 -5.90 -20.81 -13.93
C GLU A 157 -4.67 -21.04 -14.82
N ALA A 158 -3.85 -19.99 -15.04
CA ALA A 158 -2.60 -20.13 -15.79
C ALA A 158 -1.59 -21.07 -15.11
N LEU A 159 -1.47 -21.03 -13.77
CA LEU A 159 -0.63 -21.96 -13.02
C LEU A 159 -1.16 -23.40 -13.06
N LYS A 160 -2.48 -23.59 -12.90
CA LYS A 160 -3.10 -24.92 -13.03
C LYS A 160 -2.81 -25.54 -14.39
N GLN A 161 -2.92 -24.76 -15.46
CA GLN A 161 -2.63 -25.24 -16.81
C GLN A 161 -1.14 -25.58 -16.97
N SER A 162 -0.24 -24.72 -16.50
CA SER A 162 1.20 -24.93 -16.70
C SER A 162 1.77 -26.05 -15.84
N GLY A 163 1.07 -26.42 -14.76
CA GLY A 163 1.56 -27.38 -13.76
C GLY A 163 2.76 -26.86 -12.96
N SER A 164 3.08 -25.56 -13.08
CA SER A 164 4.24 -24.97 -12.41
C SER A 164 3.97 -24.79 -10.92
N PRO A 165 4.92 -25.13 -10.04
CA PRO A 165 4.79 -24.85 -8.61
C PRO A 165 4.65 -23.36 -8.34
N GLY A 166 3.73 -23.00 -7.45
CA GLY A 166 3.46 -21.61 -7.11
C GLY A 166 2.26 -21.45 -6.19
N CYS A 167 2.23 -20.35 -5.45
CA CYS A 167 1.12 -19.92 -4.62
C CYS A 167 0.67 -18.53 -5.06
N VAL A 168 -0.62 -18.40 -5.36
CA VAL A 168 -1.25 -17.11 -5.60
C VAL A 168 -2.14 -16.81 -4.41
N ARG A 169 -2.10 -15.56 -3.94
CA ARG A 169 -2.90 -15.09 -2.82
C ARG A 169 -3.65 -13.83 -3.21
N LEU A 170 -4.94 -13.78 -2.90
CA LEU A 170 -5.73 -12.55 -2.87
C LEU A 170 -5.91 -12.17 -1.40
N LEU A 171 -5.35 -11.03 -1.02
CA LEU A 171 -5.40 -10.51 0.34
C LEU A 171 -6.38 -9.35 0.40
N GLY A 172 -7.43 -9.49 1.21
CA GLY A 172 -8.34 -8.41 1.51
C GLY A 172 -7.71 -7.40 2.46
N THR A 173 -7.52 -6.17 1.99
CA THR A 173 -6.83 -5.09 2.71
C THR A 173 -7.82 -3.96 3.04
N PRO A 174 -8.49 -4.02 4.20
CA PRO A 174 -9.45 -3.00 4.62
C PRO A 174 -8.76 -1.69 5.01
N ALA A 175 -9.55 -0.64 5.25
CA ALA A 175 -9.13 0.58 5.95
C ALA A 175 -7.89 1.33 5.40
N GLU A 176 -7.65 1.31 4.09
CA GLU A 176 -6.59 2.10 3.45
C GLU A 176 -6.77 3.59 3.74
N GLU A 177 -8.00 4.13 3.71
CA GLU A 177 -8.22 5.58 3.73
C GLU A 177 -7.95 6.20 5.11
N ARG A 178 -8.14 5.42 6.19
CA ARG A 178 -8.10 5.97 7.55
C ARG A 178 -7.46 5.08 8.63
N GLY A 179 -7.17 3.82 8.35
CA GLY A 179 -6.74 2.84 9.37
C GLY A 179 -5.37 2.20 9.15
N GLY A 180 -4.80 2.26 7.94
CA GLY A 180 -3.55 1.58 7.61
C GLY A 180 -3.71 0.06 7.72
N GLY A 181 -4.73 -0.49 7.06
CA GLY A 181 -5.02 -1.92 7.17
C GLY A 181 -3.90 -2.81 6.65
N LYS A 182 -3.16 -2.39 5.61
CA LYS A 182 -1.98 -3.15 5.15
C LYS A 182 -0.85 -3.11 6.18
N LEU A 183 -0.67 -1.99 6.88
CA LEU A 183 0.27 -1.90 7.99
C LEU A 183 -0.12 -2.87 9.13
N SER A 184 -1.41 -2.96 9.44
CA SER A 184 -1.93 -3.89 10.44
C SER A 184 -1.71 -5.35 10.03
N LEU A 185 -2.02 -5.68 8.77
CA LEU A 185 -1.78 -7.00 8.16
C LEU A 185 -0.28 -7.35 8.14
N LEU A 186 0.58 -6.39 7.82
CA LEU A 186 2.04 -6.55 7.85
C LEU A 186 2.53 -6.88 9.25
N LYS A 187 2.07 -6.16 10.28
CA LYS A 187 2.39 -6.46 11.69
C LYS A 187 1.89 -7.84 12.11
N ALA A 188 0.75 -8.28 11.56
CA ALA A 188 0.18 -9.59 11.83
C ALA A 188 0.78 -10.73 10.99
N GLY A 189 1.75 -10.43 10.10
CA GLY A 189 2.51 -11.42 9.34
C GLY A 189 1.91 -11.81 7.99
N ALA A 190 0.99 -11.02 7.43
CA ALA A 190 0.29 -11.36 6.19
C ALA A 190 1.19 -11.48 4.95
N TYR A 191 2.31 -10.77 4.97
CA TYR A 191 3.24 -10.70 3.85
C TYR A 191 4.46 -11.60 3.99
N ILE A 192 4.53 -12.43 5.05
CA ILE A 192 5.65 -13.36 5.27
C ILE A 192 5.67 -14.44 4.18
N ASP A 193 6.88 -14.81 3.74
CA ASP A 193 7.15 -15.83 2.71
C ASP A 193 6.56 -15.51 1.32
N VAL A 194 6.51 -14.21 0.97
CA VAL A 194 5.98 -13.70 -0.31
C VAL A 194 7.11 -13.12 -1.15
N ASP A 195 7.13 -13.45 -2.45
CA ASP A 195 8.16 -13.01 -3.40
C ASP A 195 7.83 -11.67 -4.07
N ALA A 196 6.54 -11.37 -4.27
CA ALA A 196 6.08 -10.06 -4.73
C ALA A 196 4.66 -9.73 -4.27
N CYS A 197 4.38 -8.45 -4.05
CA CYS A 197 3.03 -7.92 -3.81
C CYS A 197 2.67 -6.90 -4.90
N VAL A 198 1.58 -7.14 -5.62
CA VAL A 198 1.20 -6.29 -6.76
C VAL A 198 -0.25 -5.83 -6.64
N MET A 199 -0.50 -4.59 -7.05
CA MET A 199 -1.84 -4.04 -7.15
C MET A 199 -1.86 -2.90 -8.19
N ALA A 200 -3.04 -2.38 -8.47
CA ALA A 200 -3.21 -1.20 -9.31
C ALA A 200 -4.35 -0.34 -8.79
N HIS A 201 -4.20 0.98 -8.94
CA HIS A 201 -5.08 2.00 -8.39
C HIS A 201 -5.73 2.82 -9.52
N PRO A 202 -7.06 3.05 -9.49
CA PRO A 202 -7.72 3.89 -10.48
C PRO A 202 -7.40 5.38 -10.24
N GLY A 203 -7.19 6.11 -11.31
CA GLY A 203 -7.05 7.56 -11.33
C GLY A 203 -7.83 8.19 -12.49
N PRO A 204 -7.93 9.52 -12.53
CA PRO A 204 -8.53 10.22 -13.66
C PRO A 204 -7.70 10.03 -14.94
N LEU A 205 -8.30 10.31 -16.09
CA LEU A 205 -7.55 10.42 -17.35
C LEU A 205 -6.41 11.45 -17.21
N VAL A 206 -5.27 11.10 -17.80
CA VAL A 206 -4.15 12.03 -17.98
C VAL A 206 -4.34 12.82 -19.27
N SER A 207 -3.47 13.80 -19.55
CA SER A 207 -3.61 14.66 -20.74
C SER A 207 -3.55 13.90 -22.07
N ASP A 208 -2.91 12.73 -22.11
CA ASP A 208 -3.05 11.76 -23.20
C ASP A 208 -4.14 10.74 -22.82
N ASP A 209 -5.36 10.97 -23.33
CA ASP A 209 -6.54 10.13 -23.06
C ASP A 209 -6.45 8.72 -23.67
N SER A 210 -5.47 8.49 -24.55
CA SER A 210 -5.25 7.18 -25.16
C SER A 210 -4.51 6.21 -24.23
N LEU A 211 -3.81 6.74 -23.23
CA LEU A 211 -3.11 5.94 -22.23
C LEU A 211 -4.11 5.32 -21.26
N LYS A 212 -3.94 4.01 -21.00
CA LYS A 212 -4.83 3.31 -20.06
C LYS A 212 -4.22 3.08 -18.68
N SER A 213 -2.90 3.03 -18.59
CA SER A 213 -2.20 2.72 -17.35
C SER A 213 -0.76 3.25 -17.37
N CYS A 214 -0.24 3.51 -16.18
CA CYS A 214 1.15 3.84 -15.92
C CYS A 214 1.70 2.85 -14.89
N ALA A 215 2.82 2.19 -15.19
CA ALA A 215 3.36 1.15 -14.34
C ALA A 215 4.01 1.68 -13.06
N ILE A 216 4.84 2.72 -13.18
CA ILE A 216 5.55 3.32 -12.04
C ILE A 216 4.79 4.53 -11.50
N THR A 217 4.39 4.42 -10.25
CA THR A 217 3.77 5.49 -9.48
C THR A 217 4.66 5.86 -8.30
N SER A 218 4.41 7.05 -7.75
CA SER A 218 5.04 7.55 -6.55
C SER A 218 3.97 8.02 -5.56
N SER A 219 4.24 7.90 -4.27
CA SER A 219 3.37 8.41 -3.20
C SER A 219 4.19 9.15 -2.15
N LEU A 220 3.55 10.03 -1.38
CA LEU A 220 4.17 10.75 -0.27
C LEU A 220 4.09 9.92 1.01
N ALA A 221 5.09 10.09 1.87
CA ALA A 221 4.95 9.71 3.25
C ALA A 221 3.92 10.64 3.93
N SER A 222 3.02 10.08 4.73
CA SER A 222 1.98 10.86 5.41
C SER A 222 1.66 10.36 6.80
N LYS A 223 1.21 11.29 7.66
CA LYS A 223 0.81 10.96 9.03
C LYS A 223 -0.31 11.89 9.49
N ARG A 224 -1.19 11.36 10.34
CA ARG A 224 -2.19 12.16 11.06
C ARG A 224 -1.71 12.50 12.46
N ILE A 225 -1.86 13.76 12.82
CA ILE A 225 -1.56 14.26 14.16
C ILE A 225 -2.83 14.86 14.75
N VAL A 226 -3.15 14.51 15.99
CA VAL A 226 -4.26 15.10 16.74
C VAL A 226 -3.70 15.84 17.95
N ALA A 227 -4.11 17.09 18.13
CA ALA A 227 -3.74 17.89 19.29
C ALA A 227 -5.00 18.23 20.11
N GLY A 228 -4.99 17.88 21.39
CA GLY A 228 -6.02 18.24 22.37
C GLY A 228 -5.45 19.22 23.40
N PHE A 229 -6.11 20.37 23.56
CA PHE A 229 -5.73 21.42 24.49
C PHE A 229 -6.67 21.43 25.68
N SER A 230 -6.12 21.53 26.89
CA SER A 230 -6.86 21.64 28.15
C SER A 230 -6.49 22.92 28.88
N GLY A 231 -7.53 23.66 29.27
CA GLY A 231 -7.47 24.93 29.98
C GLY A 231 -8.42 24.96 31.18
N VAL A 232 -9.01 26.13 31.45
CA VAL A 232 -9.93 26.35 32.58
C VAL A 232 -11.08 27.23 32.11
N ALA A 233 -12.32 26.78 32.32
CA ALA A 233 -13.50 27.52 31.95
C ALA A 233 -13.71 28.70 32.92
N ALA A 234 -14.20 29.81 32.38
CA ALA A 234 -14.59 30.99 33.15
C ALA A 234 -15.70 31.75 32.43
N HIS A 235 -16.42 32.61 33.15
CA HIS A 235 -17.40 33.50 32.54
C HIS A 235 -16.69 34.56 31.71
N ALA A 236 -16.84 34.51 30.38
CA ALA A 236 -16.04 35.30 29.45
C ALA A 236 -16.14 36.83 29.67
N GLY A 237 -17.31 37.31 30.10
CA GLY A 237 -17.52 38.75 30.37
C GLY A 237 -17.36 39.20 31.83
N LEU A 238 -17.32 38.29 32.82
CA LEU A 238 -17.39 38.68 34.24
C LEU A 238 -16.08 38.41 34.98
N ALA A 239 -15.42 37.30 34.67
CA ALA A 239 -14.16 36.92 35.30
C ALA A 239 -13.22 36.19 34.32
N PRO A 240 -12.92 36.76 33.14
CA PRO A 240 -12.06 36.10 32.16
C PRO A 240 -10.64 35.80 32.68
N TRP A 241 -10.14 36.57 33.66
CA TRP A 241 -8.83 36.39 34.29
C TRP A 241 -8.70 35.10 35.12
N GLU A 242 -9.81 34.45 35.50
CA GLU A 242 -9.81 33.14 36.16
C GLU A 242 -9.69 31.97 35.16
N GLY A 243 -9.82 32.25 33.85
CA GLY A 243 -9.82 31.25 32.79
C GLY A 243 -8.45 31.00 32.17
N ARG A 244 -8.32 29.85 31.49
CA ARG A 244 -7.23 29.55 30.54
C ARG A 244 -7.86 29.06 29.26
N ASN A 245 -7.77 29.85 28.19
CA ASN A 245 -8.53 29.61 26.98
C ASN A 245 -7.86 28.58 26.07
N ALA A 246 -8.41 27.36 26.04
CA ALA A 246 -7.93 26.27 25.21
C ALA A 246 -8.12 26.55 23.71
N LEU A 247 -9.14 27.32 23.31
CA LEU A 247 -9.32 27.73 21.93
C LEU A 247 -8.20 28.70 21.50
N ASP A 248 -7.84 29.66 22.35
CA ASP A 248 -6.74 30.60 22.04
C ASP A 248 -5.40 29.86 21.94
N ALA A 249 -5.18 28.84 22.78
CA ALA A 249 -4.00 27.96 22.69
C ALA A 249 -3.90 27.32 21.30
N LEU A 250 -5.02 26.75 20.82
CA LEU A 250 -5.11 26.13 19.51
C LEU A 250 -4.93 27.16 18.39
N VAL A 251 -5.59 28.32 18.47
CA VAL A 251 -5.47 29.40 17.47
C VAL A 251 -4.03 29.89 17.37
N ASN A 252 -3.35 30.08 18.50
CA ASN A 252 -1.93 30.43 18.52
C ASN A 252 -1.08 29.36 17.82
N SER A 253 -1.31 28.07 18.11
CA SER A 253 -0.63 26.99 17.42
C SER A 253 -0.92 26.98 15.91
N TYR A 254 -2.16 27.27 15.50
CA TYR A 254 -2.53 27.35 14.09
C TYR A 254 -1.81 28.50 13.38
N VAL A 255 -1.69 29.66 14.04
CA VAL A 255 -0.90 30.79 13.54
C VAL A 255 0.59 30.42 13.44
N SER A 256 1.16 29.75 14.44
CA SER A 256 2.54 29.26 14.38
C SER A 256 2.76 28.29 13.22
N ILE A 257 1.82 27.37 12.98
CA ILE A 257 1.85 26.47 11.82
C ILE A 257 1.73 27.27 10.51
N ALA A 258 0.88 28.29 10.46
CA ALA A 258 0.75 29.14 9.28
C ALA A 258 2.07 29.87 8.96
N THR A 259 2.79 30.34 9.98
CA THR A 259 4.13 30.95 9.79
C THR A 259 5.22 29.93 9.46
N LEU A 260 5.13 28.70 9.99
CA LEU A 260 6.05 27.60 9.66
C LEU A 260 6.02 27.25 8.17
N ARG A 261 4.90 27.50 7.48
CA ARG A 261 4.72 27.16 6.05
C ARG A 261 5.74 27.81 5.12
N GLN A 262 6.31 28.96 5.46
CA GLN A 262 7.34 29.60 4.64
C GLN A 262 8.66 28.79 4.61
N GLN A 263 8.88 27.91 5.59
CA GLN A 263 10.12 27.14 5.79
C GLN A 263 9.94 25.67 5.40
N LEU A 264 8.83 25.35 4.72
CA LEU A 264 8.58 24.02 4.18
C LEU A 264 9.26 23.83 2.84
N LEU A 265 9.68 22.59 2.58
CA LEU A 265 10.08 22.17 1.25
C LEU A 265 8.87 22.21 0.30
N PRO A 266 9.09 22.43 -1.02
CA PRO A 266 8.02 22.36 -2.01
C PRO A 266 7.23 21.04 -2.02
N SER A 267 7.83 19.93 -1.54
CA SER A 267 7.20 18.61 -1.41
C SER A 267 6.44 18.39 -0.08
N GLN A 268 6.50 19.33 0.87
CA GLN A 268 5.87 19.19 2.18
C GLN A 268 4.49 19.85 2.23
N ARG A 269 3.52 19.21 2.91
CA ARG A 269 2.17 19.76 3.10
C ARG A 269 1.69 19.58 4.55
N ILE A 270 0.97 20.58 5.04
CA ILE A 270 0.24 20.53 6.31
C ILE A 270 -1.19 21.03 6.06
N ASN A 271 -2.16 20.15 6.29
CA ASN A 271 -3.59 20.43 6.18
C ASN A 271 -4.25 20.07 7.50
N GLY A 272 -5.18 20.88 8.00
CA GLY A 272 -5.85 20.55 9.26
C GLY A 272 -7.15 21.29 9.49
N ILE A 273 -7.88 20.84 10.50
CA ILE A 273 -9.19 21.35 10.91
C ILE A 273 -9.27 21.45 12.43
N ILE A 274 -10.10 22.38 12.91
CA ILE A 274 -10.52 22.44 14.30
C ILE A 274 -11.74 21.52 14.44
N THR A 275 -11.59 20.43 15.21
CA THR A 275 -12.67 19.45 15.43
C THR A 275 -13.50 19.78 16.67
N ASN A 276 -12.95 20.57 17.59
CA ASN A 276 -13.69 21.18 18.70
C ASN A 276 -13.06 22.54 19.05
N GLY A 277 -13.87 23.59 19.03
CA GLY A 277 -13.44 24.96 19.35
C GLY A 277 -14.24 25.61 20.47
N GLY A 278 -14.89 24.84 21.34
CA GLY A 278 -15.81 25.35 22.37
C GLY A 278 -17.29 25.22 21.99
N LYS A 279 -18.17 25.50 22.96
CA LYS A 279 -19.62 25.23 22.87
C LYS A 279 -20.52 26.46 23.02
N ALA A 280 -20.05 27.51 23.69
CA ALA A 280 -20.82 28.72 23.94
C ALA A 280 -19.90 29.94 23.97
N THR A 281 -20.36 31.07 23.43
CA THR A 281 -19.55 32.30 23.29
C THR A 281 -19.34 33.05 24.60
N ASN A 282 -20.20 32.81 25.60
CA ASN A 282 -20.12 33.44 26.93
C ASN A 282 -19.30 32.63 27.95
N ILE A 283 -18.70 31.50 27.54
CA ILE A 283 -17.87 30.63 28.37
C ILE A 283 -16.49 30.53 27.72
N ILE A 284 -15.42 30.81 28.47
CA ILE A 284 -14.05 30.57 28.00
C ILE A 284 -13.87 29.06 27.75
N PRO A 285 -13.50 28.61 26.54
CA PRO A 285 -13.29 27.20 26.26
C PRO A 285 -12.19 26.58 27.13
N ASP A 286 -12.52 25.53 27.88
CA ASP A 286 -11.59 24.72 28.66
C ASP A 286 -11.01 23.55 27.87
N GLN A 287 -11.59 23.24 26.71
CA GLN A 287 -11.17 22.16 25.82
C GLN A 287 -11.22 22.61 24.36
N ALA A 288 -10.17 22.29 23.61
CA ALA A 288 -10.14 22.47 22.16
C ALA A 288 -9.38 21.31 21.49
N ARG A 289 -9.74 20.97 20.26
CA ARG A 289 -9.13 19.85 19.53
C ARG A 289 -8.96 20.18 18.06
N ALA A 290 -7.82 19.79 17.50
CA ALA A 290 -7.55 19.85 16.07
C ALA A 290 -7.02 18.52 15.54
N GLU A 291 -7.21 18.29 14.25
CA GLU A 291 -6.66 17.16 13.51
C GLU A 291 -5.94 17.68 12.26
N PHE A 292 -4.72 17.20 12.04
CA PHE A 292 -3.87 17.57 10.93
C PHE A 292 -3.41 16.33 10.16
N SER A 293 -3.33 16.46 8.83
CA SER A 293 -2.61 15.59 7.92
C SER A 293 -1.30 16.26 7.52
N VAL A 294 -0.20 15.54 7.70
CA VAL A 294 1.16 15.98 7.38
C VAL A 294 1.68 15.10 6.26
N ARG A 295 2.35 15.68 5.27
CA ARG A 295 2.96 14.95 4.15
C ARG A 295 4.36 15.44 3.86
N ALA A 296 5.24 14.51 3.48
CA ALA A 296 6.59 14.79 3.01
C ALA A 296 7.03 13.70 2.03
N GLU A 297 8.13 13.96 1.31
CA GLU A 297 8.64 13.05 0.28
C GLU A 297 9.08 11.69 0.81
N ASN A 298 9.59 11.66 2.04
CA ASN A 298 10.05 10.44 2.69
C ASN A 298 9.80 10.49 4.20
N ARG A 299 9.98 9.33 4.85
CA ARG A 299 9.81 9.15 6.30
C ARG A 299 10.57 10.18 7.14
N LYS A 300 11.85 10.40 6.84
CA LYS A 300 12.73 11.29 7.63
C LYS A 300 12.22 12.73 7.60
N ASP A 301 11.86 13.23 6.42
CA ASP A 301 11.34 14.59 6.27
C ASP A 301 9.94 14.73 6.88
N LEU A 302 9.15 13.65 6.90
CA LEU A 302 7.87 13.61 7.59
C LEU A 302 8.04 13.70 9.10
N GLU A 303 8.95 12.91 9.69
CA GLU A 303 9.24 12.92 11.13
C GLU A 303 9.75 14.29 11.59
N ASP A 304 10.67 14.90 10.84
CA ASP A 304 11.16 16.26 11.11
C ASP A 304 10.02 17.30 11.07
N LEU A 305 9.13 17.20 10.07
CA LEU A 305 7.98 18.09 9.96
C LEU A 305 6.98 17.91 11.10
N CYS A 306 6.72 16.66 11.50
CA CYS A 306 5.86 16.36 12.66
C CYS A 306 6.43 16.99 13.93
N GLN A 307 7.75 16.90 14.15
CA GLN A 307 8.38 17.50 15.32
C GLN A 307 8.27 19.04 15.33
N LYS A 308 8.44 19.69 14.18
CA LYS A 308 8.22 21.14 14.04
C LYS A 308 6.79 21.53 14.39
N MET A 309 5.80 20.74 13.98
CA MET A 309 4.40 20.97 14.34
C MET A 309 4.12 20.76 15.83
N ILE A 310 4.74 19.75 16.45
CA ILE A 310 4.64 19.52 17.90
C ILE A 310 5.10 20.76 18.67
N HIS A 311 6.23 21.37 18.29
CA HIS A 311 6.69 22.62 18.91
C HIS A 311 5.69 23.78 18.74
N CYS A 312 4.98 23.87 17.61
CA CYS A 312 3.91 24.86 17.44
C CYS A 312 2.73 24.62 18.39
N PHE A 313 2.37 23.36 18.63
CA PHE A 313 1.33 23.00 19.61
C PHE A 313 1.76 23.36 21.03
N GLU A 314 2.98 23.01 21.41
CA GLU A 314 3.55 23.32 22.73
C GLU A 314 3.67 24.82 22.97
N ALA A 315 4.09 25.59 21.96
CA ALA A 315 4.19 27.05 22.06
C ALA A 315 2.83 27.71 22.30
N GLY A 316 1.78 27.29 21.60
CA GLY A 316 0.42 27.82 21.79
C GLY A 316 -0.16 27.50 23.18
N ALA A 317 0.08 26.28 23.66
CA ALA A 317 -0.28 25.87 25.02
C ALA A 317 0.46 26.71 26.07
N MET A 318 1.79 26.84 25.93
CA MET A 318 2.64 27.60 26.85
C MET A 318 2.23 29.08 26.92
N ALA A 319 1.99 29.72 25.77
CA ALA A 319 1.63 31.14 25.70
C ALA A 319 0.32 31.48 26.42
N THR A 320 -0.58 30.50 26.58
CA THR A 320 -1.91 30.68 27.20
C THR A 320 -2.02 30.05 28.58
N GLY A 321 -0.94 29.45 29.09
CA GLY A 321 -0.95 28.68 30.33
C GLY A 321 -1.80 27.40 30.26
N CYS A 322 -2.14 26.93 29.06
CA CYS A 322 -2.84 25.66 28.84
C CYS A 322 -1.86 24.49 28.80
N SER A 323 -2.40 23.28 28.76
CA SER A 323 -1.65 22.06 28.45
C SER A 323 -2.09 21.51 27.09
N VAL A 324 -1.21 20.74 26.45
CA VAL A 324 -1.51 20.05 25.20
C VAL A 324 -1.11 18.59 25.28
N GLN A 325 -1.97 17.73 24.77
CA GLN A 325 -1.67 16.33 24.49
C GLN A 325 -1.67 16.14 22.98
N VAL A 326 -0.55 15.67 22.44
CA VAL A 326 -0.42 15.36 21.01
C VAL A 326 -0.42 13.85 20.81
N ASP A 327 -1.43 13.35 20.11
CA ASP A 327 -1.44 11.99 19.57
C ASP A 327 -0.72 11.99 18.22
N ASN A 328 0.52 11.50 18.27
CA ASN A 328 1.39 11.26 17.11
C ASN A 328 1.66 9.75 16.93
N ASN A 329 0.78 8.88 17.46
CA ASN A 329 0.98 7.42 17.39
C ASN A 329 0.11 6.75 16.31
N ARG A 330 -0.65 7.55 15.54
CA ARG A 330 -1.41 7.05 14.40
C ARG A 330 -0.48 6.49 13.32
N ALA A 331 -0.98 5.48 12.60
CA ALA A 331 -0.27 4.84 11.50
C ALA A 331 0.32 5.88 10.54
N ALA A 332 1.62 5.78 10.29
CA ALA A 332 2.29 6.55 9.25
C ALA A 332 2.28 5.73 7.95
N TYR A 333 1.95 6.39 6.85
CA TYR A 333 2.08 5.81 5.51
C TYR A 333 3.43 6.24 4.96
N TRP A 334 4.17 5.28 4.40
CA TRP A 334 5.44 5.58 3.77
C TRP A 334 5.29 5.87 2.30
N ASN A 335 6.28 6.55 1.72
CA ASN A 335 6.31 6.76 0.29
C ASN A 335 6.49 5.43 -0.44
N LEU A 336 5.75 5.24 -1.53
CA LEU A 336 5.81 4.01 -2.30
C LEU A 336 7.20 3.78 -2.90
N VAL A 337 7.71 2.56 -2.76
CA VAL A 337 8.96 2.07 -3.32
C VAL A 337 8.65 1.05 -4.41
N SER A 338 8.22 1.53 -5.56
CA SER A 338 7.87 0.70 -6.71
C SER A 338 9.09 -0.07 -7.24
N ASN A 339 8.99 -1.39 -7.33
CA ASN A 339 10.05 -2.23 -7.89
C ASN A 339 10.11 -2.06 -9.41
N ASP A 340 11.23 -1.54 -9.90
CA ASP A 340 11.46 -1.21 -11.32
C ASP A 340 11.30 -2.43 -12.24
N VAL A 341 11.81 -3.58 -11.82
CA VAL A 341 11.76 -4.84 -12.60
C VAL A 341 10.32 -5.31 -12.75
N LEU A 342 9.52 -5.26 -11.68
CA LEU A 342 8.09 -5.56 -11.74
C LEU A 342 7.33 -4.57 -12.64
N CYS A 343 7.62 -3.27 -12.54
CA CYS A 343 6.94 -2.24 -13.34
C CYS A 343 7.21 -2.39 -14.85
N LYS A 344 8.45 -2.70 -15.23
CA LYS A 344 8.82 -2.98 -16.64
C LYS A 344 8.09 -4.19 -17.17
N GLU A 345 8.04 -5.26 -16.38
CA GLU A 345 7.34 -6.48 -16.78
C GLU A 345 5.82 -6.28 -16.84
N TYR A 346 5.21 -5.55 -15.90
CA TYR A 346 3.80 -5.15 -15.97
C TYR A 346 3.50 -4.37 -17.27
N THR A 347 4.34 -3.41 -17.63
CA THR A 347 4.21 -2.64 -18.87
C THR A 347 4.19 -3.57 -20.09
N ARG A 348 5.10 -4.55 -20.13
CA ARG A 348 5.17 -5.54 -21.19
C ARG A 348 3.91 -6.40 -21.25
N GLN A 349 3.43 -6.88 -20.11
CA GLN A 349 2.25 -7.76 -20.02
C GLN A 349 0.97 -7.04 -20.43
N MET A 350 0.77 -5.80 -19.97
CA MET A 350 -0.38 -4.97 -20.37
C MET A 350 -0.41 -4.72 -21.88
N ASN A 351 0.74 -4.45 -22.49
CA ASN A 351 0.81 -4.10 -23.91
C ASN A 351 0.64 -5.29 -24.86
N LYS A 352 0.65 -6.54 -24.38
CA LYS A 352 0.18 -7.69 -25.16
C LYS A 352 -1.32 -7.62 -25.45
N PHE A 353 -2.08 -6.93 -24.60
CA PHE A 353 -3.53 -6.74 -24.71
C PHE A 353 -3.90 -5.36 -25.25
N ASP A 354 -2.99 -4.70 -25.99
CA ASP A 354 -3.18 -3.36 -26.58
C ASP A 354 -3.68 -2.30 -25.58
N SER A 355 -3.22 -2.40 -24.33
CA SER A 355 -3.67 -1.52 -23.25
C SER A 355 -2.92 -0.18 -23.20
N LYS A 356 -2.10 0.17 -24.22
CA LYS A 356 -1.36 1.44 -24.32
C LYS A 356 -0.81 1.91 -22.97
N THR A 357 -0.12 0.99 -22.29
CA THR A 357 0.44 1.20 -20.96
C THR A 357 1.86 1.72 -21.09
N VAL A 358 2.17 2.76 -20.35
CA VAL A 358 3.53 3.32 -20.29
C VAL A 358 4.22 2.89 -19.01
N TYR A 359 5.55 2.81 -19.07
CA TYR A 359 6.35 2.56 -17.88
C TYR A 359 6.22 3.75 -16.90
N SER A 360 6.37 4.99 -17.39
CA SER A 360 6.30 6.21 -16.60
C SER A 360 5.52 7.32 -17.30
N TYR A 361 4.98 8.24 -16.49
CA TYR A 361 4.22 9.40 -16.97
C TYR A 361 4.40 10.61 -16.02
N PRO A 362 4.75 11.81 -16.52
CA PRO A 362 4.89 13.01 -15.69
C PRO A 362 3.61 13.37 -14.94
N GLY A 363 3.72 13.74 -13.66
CA GLY A 363 2.59 13.99 -12.78
C GLY A 363 2.02 12.74 -12.10
N VAL A 364 2.37 11.54 -12.58
CA VAL A 364 1.99 10.25 -11.96
C VAL A 364 3.21 9.59 -11.33
N SER A 365 4.35 9.59 -12.04
CA SER A 365 5.57 8.91 -11.62
C SER A 365 6.51 9.76 -10.76
N ASP A 366 6.43 11.10 -10.88
CA ASP A 366 7.44 12.04 -10.35
C ASP A 366 6.87 13.13 -9.43
N MET A 367 5.56 13.39 -9.45
CA MET A 367 4.89 14.32 -8.53
C MET A 367 3.83 13.61 -7.68
N PRO A 368 4.23 13.00 -6.55
CA PRO A 368 3.28 12.32 -5.69
C PRO A 368 2.33 13.32 -5.01
N GLY A 369 1.05 13.26 -5.34
CA GLY A 369 -0.03 14.00 -4.67
C GLY A 369 -0.80 13.19 -3.62
N ALA A 370 -0.63 11.86 -3.62
CA ALA A 370 -1.37 10.91 -2.78
C ALA A 370 -0.44 10.20 -1.77
N ALA A 371 -1.04 9.48 -0.82
CA ALA A 371 -0.34 8.61 0.12
C ALA A 371 -1.14 7.30 0.20
N THR A 372 -0.43 6.17 0.29
CA THR A 372 -1.01 4.82 0.30
C THR A 372 -0.27 3.97 1.33
N ASP A 373 -0.98 3.11 2.08
CA ASP A 373 -0.34 2.17 3.00
C ASP A 373 0.34 0.98 2.26
N GLN A 374 0.17 0.86 0.94
CA GLN A 374 1.00 0.01 0.08
C GLN A 374 2.47 0.45 0.10
N GLY A 375 2.71 1.74 0.41
CA GLY A 375 4.04 2.24 0.70
C GLY A 375 4.71 1.42 1.80
N ASN A 376 4.03 1.14 2.91
CA ASN A 376 4.59 0.32 3.99
C ASN A 376 4.94 -1.10 3.52
N VAL A 377 4.08 -1.72 2.71
CA VAL A 377 4.31 -3.05 2.12
C VAL A 377 5.56 -3.04 1.23
N SER A 378 5.76 -1.99 0.45
CA SER A 378 6.92 -1.84 -0.44
C SER A 378 8.27 -1.70 0.26
N TYR A 379 8.28 -1.40 1.57
CA TYR A 379 9.49 -1.49 2.38
C TYR A 379 9.77 -2.91 2.85
N PHE A 380 8.76 -3.79 2.96
CA PHE A 380 8.91 -5.14 3.50
C PHE A 380 9.30 -6.19 2.45
N LEU A 381 8.73 -6.10 1.24
CA LEU A 381 9.00 -7.01 0.14
C LEU A 381 8.95 -6.29 -1.22
N PRO A 382 9.42 -6.92 -2.31
CA PRO A 382 9.24 -6.37 -3.65
C PRO A 382 7.75 -6.09 -3.93
N ALA A 383 7.42 -4.84 -4.23
CA ALA A 383 6.04 -4.45 -4.47
C ALA A 383 5.89 -3.43 -5.61
N MET A 384 4.69 -3.33 -6.15
CA MET A 384 4.29 -2.23 -7.03
C MET A 384 2.81 -1.86 -6.85
N GLU A 385 2.49 -0.62 -7.18
CA GLU A 385 1.12 -0.12 -7.34
C GLU A 385 1.07 0.63 -8.68
N ALA A 386 0.53 0.02 -9.73
CA ALA A 386 0.33 0.72 -11.00
C ALA A 386 -0.82 1.71 -10.90
N ALA A 387 -0.83 2.75 -11.72
CA ALA A 387 -2.03 3.56 -11.95
C ALA A 387 -2.77 3.06 -13.19
N PHE A 388 -4.10 3.06 -13.17
CA PHE A 388 -4.90 2.93 -14.37
C PHE A 388 -5.95 4.02 -14.45
N PHE A 389 -6.26 4.48 -15.66
CA PHE A 389 -7.03 5.69 -15.85
C PHE A 389 -8.47 5.38 -16.21
N ILE A 390 -9.44 6.08 -15.64
CA ILE A 390 -10.86 5.92 -15.95
C ILE A 390 -11.47 7.23 -16.43
N GLU A 391 -12.46 7.14 -17.33
CA GLU A 391 -13.25 8.30 -17.75
C GLU A 391 -14.06 8.83 -16.56
N SER A 392 -13.79 10.07 -16.20
CA SER A 392 -14.31 10.73 -14.99
C SER A 392 -14.78 12.16 -15.24
N ASN A 393 -14.84 12.59 -16.52
CA ASN A 393 -15.26 13.92 -16.95
C ASN A 393 -14.54 15.05 -16.18
N GLY A 394 -13.23 14.87 -15.98
CA GLY A 394 -12.36 15.82 -15.25
C GLY A 394 -12.49 15.77 -13.72
N ALA A 395 -13.28 14.86 -13.16
CA ALA A 395 -13.30 14.62 -11.72
C ALA A 395 -12.03 13.89 -11.28
N VAL A 396 -11.53 14.20 -10.08
CA VAL A 396 -10.38 13.52 -9.48
C VAL A 396 -10.83 12.68 -8.28
N ASN A 397 -10.00 11.74 -7.84
CA ASN A 397 -10.24 10.95 -6.63
C ASN A 397 -10.67 11.86 -5.45
N HIS A 398 -11.51 11.31 -4.57
CA HIS A 398 -12.08 11.96 -3.39
C HIS A 398 -13.08 13.08 -3.74
N THR A 399 -13.75 12.94 -4.88
CA THR A 399 -14.88 13.79 -5.27
C THR A 399 -16.13 12.94 -5.53
N PRO A 400 -17.35 13.47 -5.30
CA PRO A 400 -18.58 12.75 -5.62
C PRO A 400 -18.66 12.27 -7.08
N LYS A 401 -18.22 13.11 -8.02
CA LYS A 401 -18.22 12.77 -9.45
C LYS A 401 -17.28 11.61 -9.79
N PHE A 402 -16.17 11.46 -9.06
CA PHE A 402 -15.28 10.31 -9.26
C PHE A 402 -15.89 9.02 -8.69
N ALA A 403 -16.65 9.12 -7.59
CA ALA A 403 -17.42 7.97 -7.10
C ALA A 403 -18.44 7.48 -8.15
N ASP A 404 -19.12 8.39 -8.84
CA ASP A 404 -20.02 8.05 -9.94
C ASP A 404 -19.27 7.38 -11.09
N ALA A 405 -18.12 7.95 -11.50
CA ALA A 405 -17.25 7.40 -12.54
C ALA A 405 -16.76 5.98 -12.21
N ALA A 406 -16.39 5.73 -10.95
CA ALA A 406 -15.93 4.43 -10.48
C ALA A 406 -17.02 3.34 -10.50
N GLY A 407 -18.30 3.72 -10.60
CA GLY A 407 -19.43 2.81 -10.73
C GLY A 407 -19.78 2.41 -12.17
N THR A 408 -19.10 2.98 -13.17
CA THR A 408 -19.44 2.77 -14.58
C THR A 408 -18.96 1.42 -15.11
N GLU A 409 -19.65 0.90 -16.13
CA GLU A 409 -19.26 -0.33 -16.84
C GLU A 409 -17.87 -0.18 -17.49
N ASP A 410 -17.55 1.00 -18.02
CA ASP A 410 -16.27 1.25 -18.67
C ASP A 410 -15.11 1.25 -17.67
N ALA A 411 -15.31 1.85 -16.48
CA ALA A 411 -14.32 1.78 -15.41
C ALA A 411 -14.12 0.34 -14.90
N PHE A 412 -15.21 -0.44 -14.78
CA PHE A 412 -15.14 -1.86 -14.47
C PHE A 412 -14.38 -2.66 -15.53
N ASN A 413 -14.67 -2.46 -16.82
CA ASN A 413 -13.97 -3.10 -17.92
C ASN A 413 -12.47 -2.76 -17.90
N ARG A 414 -12.11 -1.50 -17.61
CA ARG A 414 -10.72 -1.08 -17.44
C ARG A 414 -10.02 -1.84 -16.30
N ALA A 415 -10.69 -2.04 -15.17
CA ALA A 415 -10.16 -2.83 -14.07
C ALA A 415 -9.89 -4.29 -14.48
N LEU A 416 -10.76 -4.90 -15.31
CA LEU A 416 -10.51 -6.24 -15.85
C LEU A 416 -9.34 -6.28 -16.84
N GLU A 417 -9.14 -5.25 -17.67
CA GLU A 417 -7.96 -5.13 -18.53
C GLU A 417 -6.67 -5.12 -17.70
N VAL A 418 -6.65 -4.32 -16.63
CA VAL A 418 -5.54 -4.24 -15.68
C VAL A 418 -5.30 -5.58 -14.99
N GLY A 419 -6.36 -6.31 -14.64
CA GLY A 419 -6.29 -7.66 -14.10
C GLY A 419 -5.50 -8.62 -14.98
N LYS A 420 -5.56 -8.49 -16.32
CA LYS A 420 -4.78 -9.31 -17.26
C LYS A 420 -3.28 -9.06 -17.12
N GLY A 421 -2.86 -7.79 -17.08
CA GLY A 421 -1.44 -7.43 -16.94
C GLY A 421 -0.88 -7.84 -15.58
N LEU A 422 -1.64 -7.65 -14.51
CA LEU A 422 -1.27 -8.08 -13.16
C LEU A 422 -1.16 -9.62 -13.06
N ALA A 423 -2.11 -10.37 -13.63
CA ALA A 423 -2.04 -11.83 -13.70
C ALA A 423 -0.78 -12.29 -14.42
N GLY A 424 -0.44 -11.59 -15.50
CA GLY A 424 0.73 -11.91 -16.30
C GLY A 424 2.04 -11.65 -15.61
N LEU A 425 2.16 -10.51 -14.96
CA LEU A 425 3.30 -10.20 -14.12
C LEU A 425 3.47 -11.27 -13.03
N ALA A 426 2.40 -11.59 -12.31
CA ALA A 426 2.44 -12.57 -11.25
C ALA A 426 2.85 -13.96 -11.76
N PHE A 427 2.34 -14.38 -12.91
CA PHE A 427 2.73 -15.65 -13.53
C PHE A 427 4.23 -15.68 -13.87
N GLU A 428 4.78 -14.58 -14.40
CA GLU A 428 6.22 -14.45 -14.65
C GLU A 428 7.03 -14.55 -13.35
N VAL A 429 6.60 -13.84 -12.29
CA VAL A 429 7.21 -14.00 -10.96
C VAL A 429 7.13 -15.47 -10.54
N LEU A 430 6.00 -16.15 -10.64
CA LEU A 430 5.86 -17.51 -10.09
C LEU A 430 6.66 -18.57 -10.87
N THR A 431 6.81 -18.40 -12.19
CA THR A 431 7.36 -19.44 -13.07
C THR A 431 8.78 -19.18 -13.56
N ASN A 432 9.24 -17.92 -13.58
CA ASN A 432 10.58 -17.56 -14.05
C ASN A 432 11.52 -17.25 -12.86
N GLN A 433 12.33 -18.24 -12.49
CA GLN A 433 13.27 -18.10 -11.37
C GLN A 433 14.32 -17.00 -11.58
N PRO A 434 15.01 -16.89 -12.73
CA PRO A 434 15.90 -15.74 -13.00
C PRO A 434 15.23 -14.38 -12.83
N PHE A 435 14.00 -14.22 -13.34
CA PHE A 435 13.24 -12.98 -13.18
C PHE A 435 12.93 -12.68 -11.71
N ARG A 436 12.50 -13.67 -10.92
CA ARG A 436 12.33 -13.47 -9.46
C ARG A 436 13.60 -13.03 -8.75
N GLN A 437 14.75 -13.61 -9.13
CA GLN A 437 16.03 -13.24 -8.53
C GLN A 437 16.39 -11.79 -8.86
N GLU A 438 16.09 -11.33 -10.08
CA GLU A 438 16.25 -9.94 -10.48
C GLU A 438 15.34 -8.99 -9.67
N VAL A 439 14.05 -9.35 -9.53
CA VAL A 439 13.07 -8.62 -8.70
C VAL A 439 13.57 -8.47 -7.26
N LYS A 440 14.01 -9.58 -6.65
CA LYS A 440 14.54 -9.61 -5.28
C LYS A 440 15.79 -8.73 -5.14
N LYS A 441 16.75 -8.86 -6.05
CA LYS A 441 18.00 -8.09 -6.02
C LYS A 441 17.73 -6.58 -6.16
N SER A 442 16.81 -6.20 -7.06
CA SER A 442 16.41 -4.80 -7.24
C SER A 442 15.81 -4.23 -5.95
N PHE A 443 14.95 -4.99 -5.26
CA PHE A 443 14.39 -4.58 -3.97
C PHE A 443 15.47 -4.43 -2.89
N GLU A 444 16.33 -5.44 -2.70
CA GLU A 444 17.37 -5.42 -1.66
C GLU A 444 18.30 -4.22 -1.81
N GLN A 445 18.68 -3.87 -3.04
CA GLN A 445 19.51 -2.70 -3.33
C GLN A 445 18.82 -1.39 -2.91
N VAL A 446 17.54 -1.22 -3.24
CA VAL A 446 16.79 0.01 -2.91
C VAL A 446 16.54 0.14 -1.40
N ILE A 447 16.21 -0.96 -0.73
CA ILE A 447 16.00 -0.95 0.73
C ILE A 447 17.29 -0.62 1.46
N LEU A 448 18.42 -1.17 1.03
CA LEU A 448 19.72 -0.85 1.62
C LEU A 448 20.01 0.65 1.53
N THR A 449 19.87 1.26 0.35
CA THR A 449 20.07 2.71 0.17
C THR A 449 19.13 3.52 1.07
N LYS A 450 17.86 3.14 1.18
CA LYS A 450 16.90 3.84 2.04
C LYS A 450 17.20 3.68 3.53
N ALA A 451 17.67 2.51 3.96
CA ALA A 451 18.10 2.28 5.33
C ALA A 451 19.32 3.17 5.67
N GLU A 452 20.31 3.25 4.77
CA GLU A 452 21.48 4.12 4.90
C GLU A 452 21.07 5.61 5.01
N ASP A 453 20.16 6.06 4.14
CA ASP A 453 19.64 7.44 4.14
C ASP A 453 18.89 7.80 5.42
N GLN A 454 18.11 6.85 5.96
CA GLN A 454 17.35 7.03 7.19
C GLN A 454 18.27 7.11 8.42
N MET A 455 19.38 6.37 8.43
CA MET A 455 20.31 6.31 9.56
C MET A 455 21.29 7.47 9.66
N ARG A 456 21.59 8.22 8.57
CA ARG A 456 22.63 9.26 8.55
C ARG A 456 23.94 8.76 9.20
N ILE A 457 24.63 7.79 8.57
CA ILE A 457 26.03 7.50 8.87
C ILE A 457 26.88 8.72 8.44
N ASN A 458 26.95 9.72 9.32
CA ASN A 458 27.92 10.81 9.28
C ASN A 458 28.93 10.60 10.42
N SER A 459 29.58 9.43 10.45
CA SER A 459 30.92 9.21 11.02
C SER A 459 31.24 7.72 10.94
N PHE A 460 32.31 7.38 10.24
CA PHE A 460 33.11 6.14 10.32
C PHE A 460 32.62 5.05 11.32
N ASN A 461 32.22 3.89 10.78
CA ASN A 461 32.03 2.59 11.47
C ASN A 461 30.82 2.40 12.42
N SER A 462 29.61 2.33 11.88
CA SER A 462 28.58 1.44 12.43
C SER A 462 27.90 0.66 11.31
N SER A 463 28.41 -0.54 11.01
CA SER A 463 27.68 -1.49 10.17
C SER A 463 26.44 -1.95 10.93
N ILE A 464 25.29 -2.01 10.25
CA ILE A 464 24.08 -2.63 10.79
C ILE A 464 24.41 -4.11 11.03
N THR A 465 24.56 -4.51 12.28
CA THR A 465 24.88 -5.89 12.62
C THR A 465 23.61 -6.73 12.73
N ARG A 466 23.73 -8.05 12.50
CA ARG A 466 22.65 -9.01 12.75
C ARG A 466 22.09 -8.87 14.17
N ALA A 467 22.95 -8.64 15.17
CA ALA A 467 22.54 -8.44 16.56
C ALA A 467 21.71 -7.16 16.76
N SER A 468 22.07 -6.07 16.08
CA SER A 468 21.31 -4.82 16.09
C SER A 468 19.91 -5.02 15.49
N ILE A 469 19.82 -5.74 14.35
CA ILE A 469 18.55 -6.07 13.70
C ILE A 469 17.70 -6.95 14.63
N GLU A 470 18.27 -7.99 15.24
CA GLU A 470 17.55 -8.84 16.21
C GLU A 470 17.01 -8.04 17.39
N SER A 471 17.79 -7.11 17.96
CA SER A 471 17.34 -6.27 19.07
C SER A 471 16.14 -5.40 18.68
N LEU A 472 16.17 -4.78 17.49
CA LEU A 472 15.06 -3.98 16.99
C LEU A 472 13.83 -4.84 16.71
N LEU A 473 14.01 -6.00 16.07
CA LEU A 473 12.92 -6.92 15.80
C LEU A 473 12.26 -7.39 17.10
N LEU A 474 13.03 -7.68 18.16
CA LEU A 474 12.47 -8.03 19.47
C LEU A 474 11.58 -6.93 20.04
N SER A 475 11.97 -5.67 19.88
CA SER A 475 11.22 -4.53 20.40
C SER A 475 9.97 -4.19 19.58
N SER A 476 9.97 -4.46 18.27
CA SER A 476 8.99 -3.87 17.34
C SER A 476 8.21 -4.88 16.52
N MET A 477 8.82 -6.00 16.14
CA MET A 477 8.20 -7.10 15.38
C MET A 477 8.72 -8.47 15.87
N PRO A 478 8.41 -8.87 17.12
CA PRO A 478 8.97 -10.09 17.72
C PRO A 478 8.58 -11.36 16.94
N THR A 479 7.49 -11.32 16.18
CA THR A 479 7.03 -12.40 15.29
C THR A 479 8.03 -12.73 14.17
N LEU A 480 8.89 -11.80 13.78
CA LEU A 480 9.90 -12.02 12.74
C LEU A 480 11.21 -12.63 13.28
N ILE A 481 11.42 -12.65 14.61
CA ILE A 481 12.66 -13.16 15.21
C ILE A 481 12.93 -14.63 14.84
N PRO A 482 11.98 -15.56 14.96
CA PRO A 482 12.22 -16.94 14.56
C PRO A 482 12.63 -17.05 13.08
N LEU A 483 11.95 -16.29 12.21
CA LEU A 483 12.21 -16.29 10.77
C LEU A 483 13.60 -15.73 10.44
N TYR A 484 14.01 -14.66 11.12
CA TYR A 484 15.31 -14.05 10.92
C TYR A 484 16.45 -14.94 11.44
N LYS A 485 16.24 -15.62 12.57
CA LYS A 485 17.22 -16.58 13.13
C LYS A 485 17.36 -17.83 12.27
N GLU A 486 16.26 -18.29 11.69
CA GLU A 486 16.23 -19.43 10.75
C GLU A 486 16.59 -19.05 9.31
N GLU A 487 17.00 -17.79 9.06
CA GLU A 487 17.40 -17.28 7.73
C GLU A 487 16.30 -17.41 6.67
N LYS A 488 15.03 -17.43 7.10
CA LYS A 488 13.86 -17.40 6.22
C LYS A 488 13.60 -16.01 5.64
N ILE A 489 14.04 -14.96 6.34
CA ILE A 489 14.07 -13.59 5.83
C ILE A 489 15.51 -13.05 5.86
N SER A 490 15.89 -12.25 4.87
CA SER A 490 17.20 -11.60 4.82
C SER A 490 17.31 -10.42 5.80
N SER A 491 18.53 -9.92 6.01
CA SER A 491 18.76 -8.70 6.79
C SER A 491 18.07 -7.50 6.16
N GLU A 492 18.04 -7.42 4.83
CA GLU A 492 17.37 -6.37 4.06
C GLU A 492 15.86 -6.43 4.26
N GLN A 493 15.26 -7.62 4.22
CA GLN A 493 13.83 -7.79 4.52
C GLN A 493 13.51 -7.44 5.97
N ALA A 494 14.36 -7.82 6.92
CA ALA A 494 14.20 -7.44 8.32
C ALA A 494 14.31 -5.91 8.53
N MET A 495 15.31 -5.26 7.93
CA MET A 495 15.45 -3.80 7.94
C MET A 495 14.23 -3.13 7.30
N GLY A 496 13.78 -3.65 6.16
CA GLY A 496 12.55 -3.24 5.50
C GLY A 496 11.32 -3.32 6.40
N ALA A 497 11.16 -4.41 7.16
CA ALA A 497 10.09 -4.59 8.13
C ALA A 497 10.12 -3.57 9.27
N LEU A 498 11.31 -3.33 9.81
CA LEU A 498 11.53 -2.33 10.86
C LEU A 498 11.23 -0.91 10.35
N MET A 499 11.60 -0.62 9.09
CA MET A 499 11.25 0.64 8.42
C MET A 499 9.74 0.75 8.20
N ALA A 500 9.09 -0.33 7.75
CA ALA A 500 7.67 -0.40 7.47
C ALA A 500 6.80 -0.18 8.73
N THR A 501 7.28 -0.55 9.92
CA THR A 501 6.50 -0.59 11.17
C THR A 501 6.81 0.48 12.20
N ASP A 502 7.37 1.62 11.79
CA ASP A 502 7.68 2.75 12.68
C ASP A 502 8.72 2.41 13.77
N THR A 503 9.57 1.39 13.58
CA THR A 503 10.64 1.11 14.55
C THR A 503 11.63 2.27 14.58
N ASN A 504 11.99 2.75 15.78
CA ASN A 504 12.94 3.84 15.94
C ASN A 504 14.37 3.34 15.75
N PHE A 505 14.92 3.49 14.54
CA PHE A 505 16.32 3.13 14.27
C PHE A 505 17.35 4.01 14.98
N ARG A 506 16.96 5.18 15.50
CA ARG A 506 17.88 6.13 16.17
C ARG A 506 18.19 5.77 17.64
N SER A 507 17.59 4.70 18.18
CA SER A 507 17.88 4.23 19.54
C SER A 507 19.05 3.25 19.62
N ILE A 508 19.81 3.11 18.54
CA ILE A 508 21.10 2.38 18.44
C ILE A 508 22.14 3.39 18.02
#